data_AF-A0A1I3BMK9-F1
#
_entry.id   AF-A0A1I3BMK9-F1
#
_cell.length_a   1.000
_cell.length_b   1.000
_cell.length_c   1.000
_cell.angle_alpha   90.00
_cell.angle_beta   90.00
_cell.angle_gamma   90.00
#
_symmetry.space_group_name_H-M   'P 1'
#
loop_
_entity.id
_entity.type
_entity.pdbx_description
1 polymer ?
#
loop_
_entity_poly.entity_id
_entity_poly.type
_entity_poly.pdbx_seq_one_letter_code
_entity_poly.pdbx_strand_id
1 'polypeptide(L)'
;MDRHFRYAEPYTHNRRGGIHIRGARGPREVREAYKRYARWLRQRYPFPIFVPVYLSPHETITTIHGEICSASFFYWLDPTLQPHIRVATGDYSQLRKERGRDNALAEMLHSLSHELVHYWQWLERGDTTERGVVVRAWGMVNRYAQDVDHP
;
A
#
# COMPACT_ATOMS: atom_id res chain seq x y z
N MET A 1 1.13 -20.29 -14.89
CA MET A 1 2.60 -20.32 -14.76
C MET A 1 2.93 -20.03 -13.31
N ASP A 2 3.11 -21.09 -12.54
CA ASP A 2 3.44 -21.02 -11.11
C ASP A 2 4.83 -20.45 -10.91
N ARG A 3 4.91 -19.22 -10.43
CA ARG A 3 6.15 -18.68 -9.87
C ARG A 3 6.27 -19.20 -8.45
N HIS A 4 7.14 -20.20 -8.26
CA HIS A 4 7.61 -20.58 -6.93
C HIS A 4 8.26 -19.36 -6.26
N PHE A 5 7.56 -18.74 -5.31
CA PHE A 5 8.12 -17.71 -4.46
C PHE A 5 9.19 -18.36 -3.56
N ARG A 6 10.47 -18.13 -3.87
CA ARG A 6 11.57 -18.47 -2.98
C ARG A 6 11.69 -17.36 -1.94
N TYR A 7 10.92 -17.46 -0.87
CA TYR A 7 11.05 -16.58 0.29
C TYR A 7 12.45 -16.73 0.89
N ALA A 8 13.02 -15.66 1.43
CA ALA A 8 14.20 -15.80 2.26
C ALA A 8 13.84 -16.65 3.50
N GLU A 9 14.64 -17.67 3.77
CA GLU A 9 14.46 -18.71 4.79
C GLU A 9 14.09 -18.23 6.22
N PRO A 10 14.39 -17.01 6.73
CA PRO A 10 13.94 -16.66 8.09
C PRO A 10 12.46 -16.22 8.20
N TYR A 11 11.71 -16.08 7.10
CA TYR A 11 10.33 -15.56 7.15
C TYR A 11 9.24 -16.65 7.31
N THR A 12 9.61 -17.91 7.40
CA THR A 12 8.68 -19.07 7.40
C THR A 12 8.18 -19.50 8.77
N HIS A 13 8.69 -18.92 9.86
CA HIS A 13 8.31 -19.33 11.21
C HIS A 13 7.20 -18.43 11.78
N ASN A 14 5.96 -18.84 11.52
CA ASN A 14 4.77 -18.50 12.30
C ASN A 14 4.45 -16.99 12.45
N ARG A 15 4.20 -16.30 11.32
CA ARG A 15 3.57 -14.97 11.32
C ARG A 15 2.30 -15.00 10.49
N ARG A 16 1.16 -14.60 11.09
CA ARG A 16 -0.10 -14.43 10.36
C ARG A 16 0.13 -13.45 9.21
N GLY A 17 0.15 -13.91 7.97
CA GLY A 17 0.23 -13.05 6.79
C GLY A 17 -0.96 -12.08 6.66
N GLY A 18 -0.88 -11.15 5.72
CA GLY A 18 -1.98 -10.25 5.37
C GLY A 18 -1.64 -8.76 5.45
N ILE A 19 -2.59 -7.94 4.99
CA ILE A 19 -2.55 -6.49 5.05
C ILE A 19 -3.67 -5.98 5.97
N HIS A 20 -3.38 -5.01 6.82
CA HIS A 20 -4.36 -4.44 7.75
C HIS A 20 -4.30 -2.90 7.76
N ILE A 21 -5.42 -2.27 7.43
CA ILE A 21 -5.55 -0.81 7.48
C ILE A 21 -5.77 -0.35 8.92
N ARG A 22 -4.80 0.41 9.45
CA ARG A 22 -4.81 1.08 10.75
C ARG A 22 -4.97 2.58 10.51
N GLY A 23 -5.90 3.23 11.20
CA GLY A 23 -6.04 4.68 11.06
C GLY A 23 -7.38 5.14 11.60
N ALA A 24 -7.44 5.49 12.87
CA ALA A 24 -8.67 6.03 13.46
C ALA A 24 -8.93 7.49 13.04
N ARG A 25 -7.89 8.21 12.58
CA ARG A 25 -7.89 9.69 12.46
C ARG A 25 -8.05 10.24 11.04
N GLY A 26 -8.03 9.42 9.99
CA GLY A 26 -8.26 9.87 8.60
C GLY A 26 -9.76 10.03 8.25
N PRO A 27 -10.10 10.74 7.15
CA PRO A 27 -11.49 10.90 6.69
C PRO A 27 -12.20 9.55 6.57
N ARG A 28 -13.46 9.44 7.03
CA ARG A 28 -14.22 8.18 7.03
C ARG A 28 -14.27 7.53 5.65
N GLU A 29 -14.52 8.32 4.61
CA GLU A 29 -14.59 7.83 3.23
C GLU A 29 -13.27 7.21 2.74
N VAL A 30 -12.15 7.89 3.00
CA VAL A 30 -10.81 7.37 2.69
C VAL A 30 -10.56 6.07 3.44
N ARG A 31 -10.86 6.00 4.74
CA ARG A 31 -10.69 4.78 5.54
C ARG A 31 -11.48 3.60 4.97
N GLU A 32 -12.73 3.82 4.59
CA GLU A 32 -13.56 2.76 4.01
C GLU A 32 -13.11 2.35 2.61
N ALA A 33 -12.64 3.29 1.79
CA ALA A 33 -12.03 2.99 0.50
C ALA A 33 -10.80 2.09 0.67
N TYR A 34 -9.88 2.43 1.57
CA TYR A 34 -8.70 1.62 1.87
C TYR A 34 -9.07 0.24 2.42
N LYS A 35 -10.08 0.13 3.30
CA LYS A 35 -10.55 -1.17 3.81
C LYS A 35 -11.17 -2.04 2.73
N ARG A 36 -11.91 -1.46 1.78
CA ARG A 36 -12.44 -2.18 0.61
C ARG A 36 -11.30 -2.64 -0.29
N TYR A 37 -10.36 -1.75 -0.58
CA TYR A 37 -9.20 -2.07 -1.40
C TYR A 37 -8.32 -3.16 -0.76
N ALA A 38 -8.04 -3.08 0.55
CA ALA A 38 -7.31 -4.11 1.29
C ALA A 38 -8.02 -5.47 1.27
N ARG A 39 -9.36 -5.51 1.29
CA ARG A 39 -10.13 -6.75 1.12
C ARG A 39 -9.92 -7.34 -0.27
N TRP A 40 -10.01 -6.52 -1.31
CA TRP A 40 -9.79 -6.92 -2.69
C TRP A 40 -8.35 -7.41 -2.93
N LEU A 41 -7.36 -6.70 -2.38
CA LEU A 41 -5.94 -7.06 -2.47
C LEU A 41 -5.67 -8.44 -1.87
N ARG A 42 -6.24 -8.74 -0.69
CA ARG A 42 -6.05 -10.04 -0.01
C ARG A 42 -6.55 -11.25 -0.81
N GLN A 43 -7.43 -11.03 -1.78
CA GLN A 43 -7.94 -12.11 -2.64
C GLN A 43 -7.07 -12.34 -3.88
N ARG A 44 -6.18 -11.40 -4.21
CA ARG A 44 -5.48 -11.36 -5.52
C ARG A 44 -3.95 -11.36 -5.40
N TYR A 45 -3.41 -10.95 -4.26
CA TYR A 45 -1.96 -10.84 -4.06
C TYR A 45 -1.51 -11.58 -2.81
N PRO A 46 -0.29 -12.14 -2.82
CA PRO A 46 0.27 -12.80 -1.66
C PRO A 46 0.72 -11.77 -0.61
N PHE A 47 0.41 -12.04 0.65
CA PHE A 47 0.91 -11.27 1.80
C PHE A 47 1.53 -12.23 2.82
N PRO A 48 2.66 -12.88 2.49
CA PRO A 48 3.29 -13.87 3.36
C PRO A 48 3.74 -13.29 4.70
N ILE A 49 4.12 -12.00 4.70
CA ILE A 49 4.51 -11.25 5.91
C ILE A 49 3.44 -10.20 6.18
N PHE A 50 2.96 -10.13 7.42
CA PHE A 50 1.99 -9.11 7.81
C PHE A 50 2.52 -7.70 7.56
N VAL A 51 1.70 -6.86 6.93
CA VAL A 51 2.00 -5.44 6.70
C VAL A 51 0.84 -4.56 7.21
N PRO A 52 0.99 -3.89 8.36
CA PRO A 52 0.06 -2.86 8.78
C PRO A 52 0.26 -1.60 7.92
N VAL A 53 -0.84 -0.97 7.54
CA VAL A 53 -0.88 0.30 6.80
C VAL A 53 -1.43 1.37 7.73
N TYR A 54 -0.65 2.39 8.06
CA TYR A 54 -1.05 3.48 8.93
C TYR A 54 -1.49 4.70 8.11
N LEU A 55 -2.76 5.07 8.22
CA LEU A 55 -3.29 6.29 7.61
C LEU A 55 -3.03 7.49 8.51
N SER A 56 -2.20 8.40 8.04
CA SER A 56 -1.86 9.67 8.68
C SER A 56 -2.89 10.74 8.28
N PRO A 57 -3.41 11.55 9.23
CA PRO A 57 -4.33 12.65 8.93
C PRO A 57 -3.62 13.88 8.32
N HIS A 58 -2.30 13.87 8.24
CA HIS A 58 -1.50 14.96 7.66
C HIS A 58 -1.45 14.84 6.13
N GLU A 59 -1.20 15.96 5.44
CA GLU A 59 -1.05 16.04 3.98
C GLU A 59 0.20 15.30 3.49
N THR A 60 1.24 15.27 4.32
CA THR A 60 2.48 14.55 4.04
C THR A 60 2.94 13.74 5.24
N ILE A 61 3.91 12.87 5.03
CA ILE A 61 4.64 12.19 6.08
C ILE A 61 6.14 12.41 5.91
N THR A 62 6.87 12.38 7.02
CA THR A 62 8.33 12.42 7.02
C THR A 62 8.88 10.99 7.19
N THR A 63 9.81 10.60 6.32
CA THR A 63 10.54 9.33 6.41
C THR A 63 11.58 9.36 7.52
N ILE A 64 12.17 8.21 7.84
CA ILE A 64 13.29 8.15 8.81
C ILE A 64 14.53 8.91 8.34
N HIS A 65 14.64 9.19 7.04
CA HIS A 65 15.72 9.96 6.42
C HIS A 65 15.41 11.45 6.29
N GLY A 66 14.24 11.89 6.80
CA GLY A 66 13.82 13.29 6.75
C GLY A 66 13.11 13.71 5.45
N GLU A 67 12.86 12.77 4.53
CA GLU A 67 12.20 13.08 3.26
C GLU A 67 10.69 13.27 3.46
N ILE A 68 10.11 14.22 2.74
CA ILE A 68 8.68 14.51 2.75
C ILE A 68 8.03 13.77 1.58
N CYS A 69 7.07 12.89 1.87
CA CYS A 69 6.40 12.04 0.88
C CYS A 69 4.91 11.84 1.21
N SER A 70 4.16 11.31 0.26
CA SER A 70 2.73 10.96 0.41
C SER A 70 2.52 9.56 0.98
N ALA A 71 3.48 8.65 0.79
CA ALA A 71 3.50 7.33 1.40
C ALA A 71 4.94 6.85 1.58
N SER A 72 5.11 5.86 2.46
CA SER A 72 6.39 5.19 2.64
C SER A 72 6.22 3.75 3.09
N PHE A 73 7.00 2.87 2.49
CA PHE A 73 7.24 1.51 2.93
C PHE A 73 8.50 1.45 3.78
N PHE A 74 8.37 0.87 4.96
CA PHE A 74 9.49 0.66 5.86
C PHE A 74 9.69 -0.82 6.15
N TYR A 75 10.92 -1.27 5.98
CA TYR A 75 11.36 -2.63 6.28
C TYR A 75 12.76 -2.59 6.92
N TRP A 76 13.12 -3.67 7.60
CA TRP A 76 14.43 -3.83 8.23
C TRP A 76 15.20 -4.99 7.61
N LEU A 77 16.52 -4.97 7.74
CA LEU A 77 17.35 -6.16 7.53
C LEU A 77 17.10 -7.21 8.61
N ASP A 78 16.69 -6.78 9.82
CA ASP A 78 16.28 -7.67 10.90
C ASP A 78 14.90 -8.28 10.61
N PRO A 79 14.81 -9.60 10.39
CA PRO A 79 13.56 -10.27 10.09
C PRO A 79 12.61 -10.28 11.28
N THR A 80 13.03 -9.95 12.50
CA THR A 80 12.17 -9.86 13.68
C THR A 80 11.32 -8.60 13.70
N LEU A 81 11.74 -7.54 13.01
CA LEU A 81 11.01 -6.27 12.97
C LEU A 81 9.94 -6.30 11.87
N GLN A 82 8.73 -5.91 12.24
CA GLN A 82 7.58 -5.96 11.33
C GLN A 82 7.68 -4.82 10.30
N PRO A 83 7.61 -5.12 8.99
CA PRO A 83 7.52 -4.09 7.98
C PRO A 83 6.19 -3.35 8.12
N HIS A 84 6.13 -2.09 7.72
CA HIS A 84 4.89 -1.32 7.74
C HIS A 84 4.84 -0.28 6.62
N ILE A 85 3.63 0.17 6.32
CA ILE A 85 3.38 1.24 5.36
C ILE A 85 2.74 2.41 6.09
N ARG A 86 3.11 3.64 5.73
CA ARG A 86 2.44 4.86 6.15
C ARG A 86 1.92 5.58 4.92
N VAL A 87 0.70 6.12 4.98
CA VAL A 87 0.12 6.90 3.89
C VAL A 87 -0.50 8.17 4.44
N ALA A 88 -0.14 9.31 3.86
CA ALA A 88 -0.73 10.62 4.13
C ALA A 88 -2.12 10.69 3.51
N THR A 89 -3.09 11.29 4.24
CA THR A 89 -4.48 11.38 3.79
C THR A 89 -5.09 12.77 4.01
N GLY A 90 -4.30 13.73 4.51
CA GLY A 90 -4.78 15.06 4.86
C GLY A 90 -5.17 15.92 3.66
N ASP A 91 -4.60 15.64 2.49
CA ASP A 91 -4.85 16.33 1.22
C ASP A 91 -6.16 15.87 0.53
N TYR A 92 -6.85 14.86 1.07
CA TYR A 92 -8.08 14.31 0.47
C TYR A 92 -9.12 15.38 0.12
N SER A 93 -9.35 16.31 1.06
CA SER A 93 -10.37 17.34 0.88
C SER A 93 -10.05 18.29 -0.28
N GLN A 94 -8.77 18.54 -0.52
CA GLN A 94 -8.31 19.36 -1.64
C GLN A 94 -8.37 18.57 -2.94
N LEU A 95 -7.78 17.36 -2.97
CA LEU A 95 -7.80 16.49 -4.16
C LEU A 95 -9.24 16.23 -4.64
N ARG A 96 -10.17 16.00 -3.72
CA ARG A 96 -11.58 15.79 -4.05
C ARG A 96 -12.21 17.02 -4.73
N LYS A 97 -11.87 18.24 -4.30
CA LYS A 97 -12.38 19.47 -4.91
C LYS A 97 -11.82 19.67 -6.32
N GLU A 98 -10.55 19.37 -6.50
CA GLU A 98 -9.84 19.61 -7.76
C GLU A 98 -10.13 18.54 -8.83
N ARG A 99 -10.23 17.28 -8.43
CA ARG A 99 -10.23 16.13 -9.36
C ARG A 99 -11.50 15.29 -9.30
N GLY A 100 -12.40 15.61 -8.38
CA GLY A 100 -13.58 14.80 -8.07
C GLY A 100 -13.24 13.66 -7.11
N ARG A 101 -14.29 13.06 -6.54
CA ARG A 101 -14.19 12.03 -5.49
C ARG A 101 -13.41 10.81 -5.95
N ASP A 102 -13.75 10.25 -7.10
CA ASP A 102 -13.21 8.95 -7.50
C ASP A 102 -11.74 9.04 -7.89
N ASN A 103 -11.35 10.11 -8.60
CA ASN A 103 -9.95 10.37 -8.92
C ASN A 103 -9.11 10.63 -7.66
N ALA A 104 -9.64 11.40 -6.70
CA ALA A 104 -8.95 11.63 -5.43
C ALA A 104 -8.72 10.33 -4.65
N LEU A 105 -9.72 9.45 -4.60
CA LEU A 105 -9.58 8.13 -3.98
C LEU A 105 -8.59 7.26 -4.77
N ALA A 106 -8.64 7.25 -6.10
CA ALA A 106 -7.74 6.48 -6.95
C ALA A 106 -6.27 6.87 -6.71
N GLU A 107 -5.97 8.17 -6.59
CA GLU A 107 -4.62 8.66 -6.27
C GLU A 107 -4.14 8.20 -4.90
N MET A 108 -5.00 8.24 -3.88
CA MET A 108 -4.64 7.72 -2.57
C MET A 108 -4.39 6.21 -2.60
N LEU A 109 -5.24 5.44 -3.29
CA LEU A 109 -5.03 4.00 -3.45
C LEU A 109 -3.77 3.70 -4.28
N HIS A 110 -3.41 4.58 -5.22
CA HIS A 110 -2.16 4.49 -5.96
C HIS A 110 -0.95 4.63 -5.04
N SER A 111 -0.95 5.60 -4.11
CA SER A 111 0.14 5.74 -3.12
C SER A 111 0.33 4.46 -2.28
N LEU A 112 -0.75 3.82 -1.82
CA LEU A 112 -0.63 2.51 -1.16
C LEU A 112 -0.10 1.43 -2.11
N SER A 113 -0.58 1.40 -3.35
CA SER A 113 -0.17 0.40 -4.34
C SER A 113 1.31 0.52 -4.69
N HIS A 114 1.83 1.74 -4.73
CA HIS A 114 3.25 2.04 -4.93
C HIS A 114 4.10 1.36 -3.86
N GLU A 115 3.79 1.62 -2.59
CA GLU A 115 4.49 1.00 -1.45
C GLU A 115 4.34 -0.52 -1.39
N LEU A 116 3.19 -1.05 -1.84
CA LEU A 116 2.98 -2.49 -1.92
C LEU A 116 3.85 -3.16 -3.00
N VAL A 117 4.10 -2.47 -4.10
CA VAL A 117 5.04 -2.96 -5.11
C VAL A 117 6.44 -3.04 -4.53
N HIS A 118 6.88 -2.04 -3.76
CA HIS A 118 8.13 -2.14 -3.00
C HIS A 118 8.15 -3.29 -1.99
N TYR A 119 7.03 -3.53 -1.28
CA TYR A 119 6.91 -4.69 -0.39
C TYR A 119 7.14 -6.02 -1.13
N TRP A 120 6.53 -6.21 -2.30
CA TRP A 120 6.75 -7.45 -3.08
C TRP A 120 8.16 -7.52 -3.66
N GLN A 121 8.76 -6.39 -4.09
CA GLN A 121 10.17 -6.37 -4.49
C GLN A 121 11.10 -6.83 -3.36
N TRP A 122 10.86 -6.32 -2.15
CA TRP A 122 11.61 -6.70 -0.96
C TRP A 122 11.49 -8.20 -0.68
N LEU A 123 10.27 -8.76 -0.77
CA LEU A 123 10.06 -10.21 -0.62
C LEU A 123 10.78 -11.04 -1.69
N GLU A 124 10.74 -10.57 -2.93
CA GLU A 124 11.29 -11.28 -4.09
C GLU A 124 12.81 -11.08 -4.26
N ARG A 125 13.42 -10.18 -3.48
CA ARG A 125 14.79 -9.66 -3.71
C ARG A 125 14.99 -9.18 -5.16
N GLY A 126 13.90 -8.71 -5.77
CA GLY A 126 13.87 -8.27 -7.16
C GLY A 126 14.14 -6.79 -7.27
N ASP A 127 14.66 -6.38 -8.43
CA ASP A 127 14.83 -4.98 -8.77
C ASP A 127 13.83 -4.58 -9.87
N THR A 128 13.19 -3.43 -9.72
CA THR A 128 12.47 -2.74 -10.78
C THR A 128 12.72 -1.25 -10.64
N THR A 129 12.80 -0.57 -11.78
CA THR A 129 12.89 0.89 -11.79
C THR A 129 11.65 1.51 -11.16
N GLU A 130 11.82 2.70 -10.59
CA GLU A 130 10.75 3.53 -10.05
C GLU A 130 9.59 3.71 -11.05
N ARG A 131 9.92 3.90 -12.33
CA ARG A 131 8.92 3.94 -13.40
C ARG A 131 8.11 2.64 -13.49
N GLY A 132 8.75 1.49 -13.35
CA GLY A 132 8.08 0.19 -13.32
C GLY A 132 7.18 0.01 -12.08
N VAL A 133 7.58 0.56 -10.93
CA VAL A 133 6.77 0.58 -9.70
C VAL A 133 5.48 1.36 -9.95
N VAL A 134 5.58 2.59 -10.47
CA VAL A 134 4.44 3.46 -10.79
C VAL A 134 3.47 2.76 -11.77
N VAL A 135 3.98 2.16 -12.85
CA VAL A 135 3.14 1.45 -13.83
C VAL A 135 2.39 0.29 -13.19
N ARG A 136 3.06 -0.52 -12.35
CA ARG A 136 2.43 -1.64 -11.65
C ARG A 136 1.38 -1.17 -10.65
N ALA A 137 1.67 -0.11 -9.90
CA ALA A 137 0.77 0.49 -8.92
C ALA A 137 -0.53 0.96 -9.58
N TRP A 138 -0.44 1.73 -10.67
CA TRP A 138 -1.62 2.14 -11.44
C TRP A 138 -2.38 0.95 -12.02
N GLY A 139 -1.67 -0.07 -12.51
CA GLY A 139 -2.29 -1.30 -12.98
C GLY A 139 -3.14 -1.99 -11.90
N MET A 140 -2.74 -1.92 -10.62
CA MET A 140 -3.53 -2.47 -9.51
C MET A 140 -4.81 -1.67 -9.26
N VAL A 141 -4.71 -0.33 -9.23
CA VAL A 141 -5.85 0.56 -9.03
C VAL A 141 -6.86 0.43 -10.18
N ASN A 142 -6.38 0.38 -11.43
CA ASN A 142 -7.23 0.22 -12.60
C ASN A 142 -7.97 -1.12 -12.60
N ARG A 143 -7.31 -2.23 -12.23
CA ARG A 143 -7.97 -3.53 -12.06
C ARG A 143 -9.01 -3.49 -10.96
N TYR A 144 -8.72 -2.82 -9.85
CA TYR A 144 -9.70 -2.66 -8.78
C TYR A 144 -10.93 -1.88 -9.24
N ALA A 145 -10.75 -0.80 -10.00
CA ALA A 145 -11.86 -0.02 -10.56
C ALA A 145 -12.72 -0.82 -11.56
N GLN A 146 -12.15 -1.80 -12.26
CA GLN A 146 -12.91 -2.70 -13.13
C GLN A 146 -13.70 -3.77 -12.35
N ASP A 147 -13.22 -4.17 -11.18
CA ASP A 147 -13.79 -5.24 -10.36
C ASP A 147 -14.86 -4.77 -9.37
N VAL A 148 -14.98 -3.45 -9.15
CA VAL A 148 -15.96 -2.87 -8.25
C VAL A 148 -16.90 -1.95 -9.01
N ASP A 149 -18.19 -2.03 -8.73
CA ASP A 149 -19.11 -1.00 -9.16
C ASP A 149 -18.63 0.33 -8.58
N HIS A 150 -18.44 1.30 -9.47
CA HIS A 150 -18.03 2.65 -9.11
C HIS A 150 -19.12 3.22 -8.17
N PRO A 151 -18.77 3.55 -6.91
CA PRO A 151 -19.76 3.84 -5.88
C PRO A 151 -20.43 5.20 -6.04
#